data_AF-A0A5C7F5X4-F1
#
_entry.id   AF-A0A5C7F5X4-F1
#
_cell.length_a   1.000
_cell.length_b   1.000
_cell.length_c   1.000
_cell.angle_alpha   90.00
_cell.angle_beta   90.00
_cell.angle_gamma   90.00
#
_symmetry.space_group_name_H-M   'P 1'
#
loop_
_entity.id
_entity.type
_entity.pdbx_description
1 polymer ?
#
loop_
_entity_poly.entity_id
_entity_poly.type
_entity_poly.pdbx_seq_one_letter_code
_entity_poly.pdbx_strand_id
1 'polypeptide(L)'
;MNKQVVAVLQSLKHKDGVLRELELKGFSKEDIEILHKEEEGASEYSGFFKQGDYVVIVDSQKEIGHIPVEEEDTLDEHRTPKGHHHHPHHQMKQGL
;
A
#
# COMPACT_ATOMS: atom_id res chain seq x y z
N MET A 1 -23.56 -3.02 -5.97
CA MET A 1 -22.57 -2.16 -5.31
C MET A 1 -21.31 -2.99 -5.22
N ASN A 2 -20.20 -2.51 -5.80
CA ASN A 2 -18.93 -3.24 -5.81
C ASN A 2 -18.05 -2.62 -4.71
N LYS A 3 -18.00 -3.30 -3.56
CA LYS A 3 -17.13 -2.93 -2.45
C LYS A 3 -15.80 -3.65 -2.64
N GLN A 4 -14.70 -2.90 -2.57
CA GLN A 4 -13.38 -3.48 -2.72
C GLN A 4 -12.47 -3.13 -1.55
N VAL A 5 -11.77 -4.12 -1.01
CA VAL A 5 -10.72 -3.91 -0.03
C VAL A 5 -9.50 -3.33 -0.73
N VAL A 6 -9.01 -2.19 -0.25
CA VAL A 6 -7.85 -1.49 -0.83
C VAL A 6 -6.64 -1.51 0.10
N ALA A 7 -6.86 -1.61 1.40
CA ALA A 7 -5.81 -1.63 2.41
C ALA A 7 -6.28 -2.31 3.71
N VAL A 8 -5.33 -2.85 4.47
CA VAL A 8 -5.53 -3.36 5.83
C VAL A 8 -4.60 -2.60 6.77
N LEU A 9 -5.12 -2.06 7.86
CA LEU A 9 -4.37 -1.30 8.84
C LEU A 9 -4.30 -2.07 10.16
N GLN A 10 -3.12 -2.12 10.76
CA GLN A 10 -2.95 -2.60 12.13
C GLN A 10 -3.42 -1.56 13.16
N SER A 11 -3.35 -0.28 12.83
CA SER A 11 -3.74 0.81 13.72
C SER A 11 -4.29 2.01 12.95
N LEU A 12 -5.20 2.77 13.57
CA LEU A 12 -5.77 4.00 13.01
C LEU A 12 -4.73 5.10 12.76
N LYS A 13 -3.51 4.98 13.30
CA LYS A 13 -2.42 5.93 13.04
C LYS A 13 -2.09 6.07 11.56
N HIS A 14 -2.21 5.00 10.78
CA HIS A 14 -1.86 4.99 9.35
C HIS A 14 -3.06 5.37 8.46
N LYS A 15 -4.24 5.63 9.04
CA LYS A 15 -5.46 5.91 8.26
C LYS A 15 -5.29 7.18 7.43
N ASP A 16 -4.66 8.22 7.97
CA ASP A 16 -4.53 9.52 7.28
C ASP A 16 -3.69 9.41 6.01
N GLY A 17 -2.63 8.58 6.03
CA GLY A 17 -1.82 8.29 4.84
C GLY A 17 -2.64 7.60 3.74
N VAL A 18 -3.40 6.56 4.11
CA VAL A 18 -4.24 5.81 3.17
C VAL A 18 -5.38 6.66 2.63
N LEU A 19 -6.05 7.46 3.47
CA LEU A 19 -7.10 8.38 3.04
C LEU A 19 -6.57 9.42 2.06
N ARG A 20 -5.39 9.98 2.33
CA ARG A 20 -4.75 10.93 1.42
C ARG A 20 -4.41 10.30 0.08
N GLU A 21 -3.89 9.08 0.06
CA GLU A 21 -3.60 8.40 -1.20
C GLU A 21 -4.87 8.05 -2.00
N LEU A 22 -5.96 7.69 -1.31
CA LEU A 22 -7.26 7.47 -1.94
C LEU A 22 -7.84 8.76 -2.54
N GLU A 23 -7.70 9.89 -1.85
CA GLU A 23 -8.11 11.21 -2.35
C GLU A 23 -7.32 11.58 -3.62
N LEU A 24 -6.01 11.33 -3.65
CA LEU A 24 -5.18 11.53 -4.85
C LEU A 24 -5.60 10.64 -6.02
N LYS A 25 -6.16 9.46 -5.74
CA LYS A 25 -6.72 8.54 -6.75
C LYS A 25 -8.15 8.92 -7.17
N GLY A 26 -8.72 9.98 -6.59
CA GLY A 26 -10.01 10.54 -6.96
C GLY A 26 -11.20 9.98 -6.19
N PHE A 27 -10.98 9.33 -5.06
CA PHE A 27 -12.04 8.85 -4.18
C PHE A 27 -12.42 9.91 -3.15
N SER A 28 -13.72 10.11 -2.95
CA SER A 28 -14.21 10.99 -1.90
C SER A 28 -14.27 10.23 -0.57
N LYS A 29 -14.17 10.96 0.54
CA LYS A 29 -14.25 10.35 1.88
C LYS A 29 -15.58 9.65 2.15
N GLU A 30 -16.64 10.03 1.43
CA GLU A 30 -17.95 9.37 1.48
C GLU A 30 -17.97 7.98 0.83
N ASP A 31 -17.06 7.71 -0.11
CA ASP A 31 -16.93 6.42 -0.79
C ASP A 31 -16.01 5.45 -0.01
N ILE A 32 -15.36 5.92 1.06
CA ILE A 32 -14.38 5.17 1.83
C ILE A 32 -14.98 4.74 3.17
N GLU A 33 -14.99 3.44 3.42
CA GLU A 33 -15.48 2.80 4.64
C GLU A 33 -14.31 2.12 5.36
N ILE A 34 -14.13 2.38 6.65
CA ILE A 34 -13.11 1.72 7.47
C ILE A 34 -13.83 0.85 8.49
N LEU A 35 -13.71 -0.46 8.36
CA LEU A 35 -14.32 -1.43 9.27
C LEU A 35 -13.29 -1.95 10.27
N HIS A 36 -13.66 -1.98 11.54
CA HIS A 36 -12.92 -2.71 12.57
C HIS A 36 -13.39 -4.17 12.63
N LYS A 37 -12.52 -5.09 13.06
CA LYS A 37 -12.82 -6.53 13.15
C LYS A 37 -14.04 -6.89 14.00
N GLU A 38 -14.43 -6.01 14.91
CA GLU A 38 -15.56 -6.20 15.84
C GLU A 38 -16.87 -5.54 15.36
N GLU A 39 -16.85 -4.82 14.23
CA GLU A 39 -18.04 -4.14 13.70
C GLU A 39 -18.97 -5.09 12.92
N GLU A 40 -20.25 -4.74 12.86
CA GLU A 40 -21.23 -5.45 12.03
C GLU A 40 -20.83 -5.38 10.55
N GLY A 41 -20.62 -6.53 9.90
CA GLY A 41 -20.12 -6.62 8.52
C GLY A 41 -18.64 -7.02 8.40
N ALA A 42 -17.88 -7.01 9.49
CA ALA A 42 -16.47 -7.46 9.49
C ALA A 42 -16.32 -8.96 9.15
N SER A 43 -17.33 -9.79 9.44
CA SER A 43 -17.31 -11.23 9.14
C SER A 43 -17.02 -11.54 7.67
N GLU A 44 -17.50 -10.70 6.75
CA GLU A 44 -17.29 -10.83 5.30
C GLU A 44 -15.82 -10.61 4.90
N TYR A 45 -15.06 -9.88 5.73
CA TYR A 45 -13.65 -9.53 5.51
C TYR A 45 -12.71 -10.24 6.49
N SER A 46 -13.19 -11.25 7.22
CA SER A 46 -12.45 -12.06 8.20
C SER A 46 -11.07 -12.56 7.73
N GLY A 47 -10.91 -12.80 6.42
CA GLY A 47 -9.62 -13.18 5.82
C GLY A 47 -8.55 -12.09 5.89
N PHE A 48 -8.95 -10.82 5.76
CA PHE A 48 -8.05 -9.66 5.77
C PHE A 48 -7.65 -9.26 7.19
N PHE A 49 -8.53 -9.48 8.17
CA PHE A 49 -8.24 -9.21 9.59
C PHE A 49 -7.12 -10.07 10.20
N LYS A 50 -6.56 -11.02 9.43
CA LYS A 50 -5.33 -11.73 9.79
C LYS A 50 -4.08 -10.83 9.71
N GLN A 51 -4.15 -9.73 8.96
CA GLN A 51 -3.01 -8.82 8.71
C GLN A 51 -3.09 -7.52 9.53
N GLY A 52 -4.27 -7.19 10.07
CA GLY A 52 -4.49 -5.99 10.89
C GLY A 52 -5.92 -5.92 11.42
N ASP A 53 -6.18 -5.01 12.36
CA ASP A 53 -7.47 -4.88 13.04
C ASP A 53 -8.51 -4.06 12.27
N TYR A 54 -8.08 -3.31 11.24
CA TYR A 54 -8.94 -2.45 10.44
C TYR A 54 -8.79 -2.75 8.95
N VAL A 55 -9.90 -2.72 8.22
CA VAL A 55 -9.93 -2.91 6.77
C VAL A 55 -10.51 -1.65 6.13
N VAL A 56 -9.82 -1.13 5.11
CA VAL A 56 -10.27 0.02 4.33
C VAL A 56 -10.91 -0.49 3.05
N ILE A 57 -12.18 -0.13 2.88
CA ILE A 57 -13.05 -0.53 1.79
C ILE A 57 -13.43 0.71 1.02
N VAL A 58 -13.49 0.59 -0.30
CA VAL A 58 -13.99 1.65 -1.18
C VAL A 58 -15.21 1.11 -1.93
N ASP A 59 -16.30 1.87 -1.93
CA ASP A 59 -17.42 1.62 -2.82
C ASP A 59 -17.09 2.25 -4.18
N SER A 60 -16.85 1.43 -5.19
CA SER A 60 -16.59 1.95 -6.53
C SER A 60 -17.19 1.08 -7.60
N GLN A 61 -17.71 1.70 -8.65
CA GLN A 61 -18.01 1.00 -9.90
C GLN A 61 -16.75 0.65 -10.71
N LYS A 62 -15.57 1.14 -10.30
CA LYS A 62 -14.28 0.89 -10.94
C LYS A 62 -13.43 -0.04 -10.08
N GLU A 63 -12.82 -1.05 -10.70
CA GLU A 63 -11.86 -1.96 -10.07
C GLU A 63 -10.56 -1.20 -9.75
N ILE A 64 -10.03 -1.36 -8.53
CA ILE A 64 -8.82 -0.66 -8.06
C ILE A 64 -7.77 -1.71 -7.68
N GLY A 65 -6.49 -1.47 -7.96
CA GLY A 65 -5.43 -2.35 -7.43
C GLY A 65 -5.25 -2.23 -5.91
N HIS A 66 -4.45 -3.12 -5.33
CA HIS A 66 -4.06 -3.06 -3.91
C HIS A 66 -3.23 -1.80 -3.61
N ILE A 67 -3.53 -1.10 -2.50
CA ILE A 67 -2.77 0.08 -2.05
C ILE A 67 -1.71 -0.38 -1.05
N PRO A 68 -0.41 -0.17 -1.31
CA PRO A 68 0.62 -0.47 -0.33
C PRO A 68 0.45 0.46 0.87
N VAL A 69 0.24 -0.12 2.06
CA VAL A 69 0.34 0.61 3.32
C VAL A 69 1.82 0.60 3.68
N GLU A 70 2.48 1.75 3.67
CA GLU A 70 3.83 1.85 4.21
C GLU A 70 3.76 1.51 5.71
N GLU A 71 4.27 0.33 6.06
CA GLU A 71 4.60 0.01 7.45
C GLU A 71 5.67 1.03 7.86
N GLU A 72 5.44 1.75 8.95
CA GLU A 72 6.43 2.68 9.50
C GLU A 72 7.65 1.84 9.88
N ASP A 73 8.61 1.79 8.97
CA ASP A 73 9.90 1.11 9.11
C ASP A 73 10.56 1.73 10.34
N THR A 74 10.55 0.99 11.45
CA THR A 74 11.31 1.34 12.63
C THR A 74 12.76 1.46 12.21
N LEU A 75 13.23 2.70 12.10
CA LEU A 75 14.61 3.10 11.86
C LEU A 75 15.62 2.12 12.49
N ASP A 76 16.27 1.30 11.66
CA ASP A 76 17.60 0.76 11.97
C ASP A 76 18.48 0.83 10.71
N GLU A 77 19.35 1.84 10.73
CA GLU A 77 20.67 1.91 10.12
C GLU A 77 20.88 1.25 8.75
N HIS A 78 20.84 2.05 7.67
CA HIS A 78 21.97 2.25 6.73
C HIS A 78 21.53 3.06 5.50
N ARG A 79 21.57 4.39 5.61
CA ARG A 79 21.61 5.28 4.45
C ARG A 79 22.96 5.11 3.73
N THR A 80 22.93 4.31 2.66
CA THR A 80 23.72 4.28 1.40
C THR A 80 25.10 4.97 1.34
N PRO A 81 25.97 4.43 0.47
CA PRO A 81 26.48 5.27 -0.62
C PRO A 81 25.94 4.81 -1.97
N LYS A 82 25.40 5.79 -2.70
CA LYS A 82 25.21 5.75 -4.14
C LYS A 82 26.52 5.36 -4.82
N GLY A 83 26.46 4.42 -5.77
CA GLY A 83 27.47 4.27 -6.81
C GLY A 83 28.32 3.01 -6.73
N HIS A 84 28.06 2.10 -7.66
CA HIS A 84 28.86 1.04 -8.29
C HIS A 84 27.82 -0.02 -8.64
N HIS A 85 27.51 -0.27 -9.91
CA HIS A 85 28.30 -1.10 -10.81
C HIS A 85 28.39 -0.46 -12.20
N HIS A 86 29.62 -0.24 -12.67
CA HIS A 86 29.92 0.06 -14.06
C HIS A 86 29.51 -1.14 -14.94
N HIS A 87 28.69 -0.90 -15.96
CA HIS A 87 28.70 -1.65 -17.22
C HIS A 87 29.01 -0.65 -18.35
N PRO A 88 29.59 -1.04 -19.51
CA PRO A 88 30.08 -2.36 -19.94
C PRO A 88 31.59 -2.35 -20.28
N HIS A 89 32.21 -3.53 -20.32
CA HIS A 89 33.57 -3.71 -20.83
C HIS A 89 33.55 -3.58 -22.37
N HIS A 90 33.86 -2.39 -22.91
CA HIS A 90 34.08 -2.19 -24.33
C HIS A 90 35.39 -2.86 -24.76
N GLN A 91 35.25 -3.96 -25.50
CA GLN A 91 36.32 -4.65 -26.21
C GLN A 91 36.76 -3.80 -27.40
N MET A 92 37.95 -3.19 -27.34
CA MET A 92 38.65 -2.71 -28.53
C MET A 92 39.63 -3.78 -29.02
N LYS A 93 39.41 -4.24 -30.25
CA LYS A 93 40.21 -5.22 -30.97
C LYS A 93 41.09 -4.45 -31.95
N GLN A 94 42.37 -4.23 -31.66
CA GLN A 94 43.38 -3.89 -32.68
C GLN A 94 44.75 -4.43 -32.26
N GLY A 95 45.29 -5.33 -33.09
CA GLY A 95 46.69 -5.71 -33.11
C GLY A 95 47.08 -5.95 -34.56
N LEU A 96 48.10 -5.21 -35.01
CA LEU A 96 48.81 -5.40 -36.29
C LEU A 96 49.40 -6.82 -36.39
#